data_AF-L7LNZ2-F1
#
_entry.id   AF-L7LNZ2-F1
#
_cell.length_a   1.000
_cell.length_b   1.000
_cell.length_c   1.000
_cell.angle_alpha   90.00
_cell.angle_beta   90.00
_cell.angle_gamma   90.00
#
_symmetry.space_group_name_H-M   'P 1'
#
loop_
_entity.id
_entity.type
_entity.pdbx_description
1 polymer ?
#
loop_
_entity_poly.entity_id
_entity_poly.type
_entity_poly.pdbx_seq_one_letter_code
_entity_poly.pdbx_strand_id
1 'polypeptide(L)'
;MAGPGKYSVELQQRATRMAMDARKDPESARGAIKRVADQLGVHPEALRNWVRQAEIDGGVRPGTTTDDAQRLAELEREVRELRRANEILKTSAAFFAAAELDRKIK
;
A
#
# COMPACT_ATOMS: atom_id res chain seq x y z
N MET A 1 -1.17 -6.59 10.12
CA MET A 1 -2.39 -6.33 9.32
C MET A 1 -2.96 -5.02 9.80
N ALA A 2 -3.19 -4.06 8.91
CA ALA A 2 -3.91 -2.84 9.29
C ALA A 2 -5.28 -3.27 9.84
N GLY A 3 -5.64 -2.79 11.04
CA GLY A 3 -6.92 -3.10 11.66
C GLY A 3 -8.07 -2.70 10.72
N PRO A 4 -9.27 -3.30 10.87
CA PRO A 4 -10.40 -2.95 10.03
C PRO A 4 -10.62 -1.44 10.16
N GLY A 5 -10.47 -0.74 9.03
CA GLY A 5 -10.76 0.69 8.98
C GLY A 5 -12.20 0.94 9.42
N LYS A 6 -12.54 2.20 9.71
CA LYS A 6 -13.91 2.60 10.10
C LYS A 6 -15.00 2.16 9.11
N TYR A 7 -14.64 1.76 7.91
CA TYR A 7 -15.51 1.27 6.85
C TYR A 7 -15.05 -0.11 6.38
N SER A 8 -16.00 -1.00 6.08
CA SER A 8 -15.68 -2.32 5.51
C SER A 8 -15.17 -2.17 4.07
N VAL A 9 -14.34 -3.13 3.64
CA VAL A 9 -13.81 -3.17 2.28
C VAL A 9 -14.94 -3.27 1.25
N GLU A 10 -15.98 -4.04 1.55
CA GLU A 10 -17.17 -4.16 0.71
C GLU A 10 -17.90 -2.82 0.55
N LEU A 11 -18.06 -2.05 1.64
CA LEU A 11 -18.68 -0.73 1.58
C LEU A 11 -17.82 0.23 0.75
N GLN A 12 -16.51 0.22 0.94
CA GLN A 12 -15.58 1.02 0.15
C GLN A 12 -15.66 0.70 -1.35
N GLN A 13 -15.63 -0.58 -1.72
CA GLN A 13 -15.72 -1.02 -3.12
C GLN A 13 -17.07 -0.64 -3.74
N ARG A 14 -18.17 -0.89 -3.01
CA ARG A 14 -19.52 -0.53 -3.46
C ARG A 14 -19.67 0.98 -3.64
N ALA A 15 -19.25 1.77 -2.67
CA ALA A 15 -19.33 3.22 -2.72
C ALA A 15 -18.50 3.79 -3.88
N THR A 16 -17.29 3.27 -4.07
CA THR A 16 -16.39 3.68 -5.16
C THR A 16 -17.00 3.37 -6.52
N ARG A 17 -17.54 2.16 -6.72
CA ARG A 17 -18.21 1.77 -7.97
C ARG A 17 -19.41 2.67 -8.25
N MET A 18 -20.28 2.87 -7.26
CA MET A 18 -21.46 3.73 -7.39
C MET A 18 -21.08 5.19 -7.72
N ALA A 19 -20.03 5.72 -7.10
CA ALA A 19 -19.56 7.07 -7.37
C ALA A 19 -18.92 7.20 -8.76
N MET A 20 -18.22 6.18 -9.26
CA MET A 20 -17.68 6.17 -10.62
C MET A 20 -18.79 6.08 -11.67
N ASP A 21 -19.79 5.22 -11.45
CA ASP A 21 -20.93 5.08 -12.36
C ASP A 21 -21.75 6.38 -12.43
N ALA A 22 -22.02 7.03 -11.29
CA ALA A 22 -22.67 8.33 -11.24
C ALA A 22 -21.85 9.46 -11.91
N ARG A 23 -20.54 9.29 -12.09
CA ARG A 23 -19.69 10.27 -12.77
C ARG A 23 -19.61 10.08 -14.28
N LYS A 24 -20.10 8.96 -14.83
CA LYS A 24 -20.14 8.73 -16.28
C LYS A 24 -21.15 9.62 -16.98
N ASP A 25 -22.23 9.98 -16.29
CA ASP A 25 -23.24 10.91 -16.78
C ASP A 25 -22.82 12.37 -16.50
N PRO A 26 -22.59 13.21 -17.54
CA PRO A 26 -22.18 14.60 -17.39
C PRO A 26 -23.13 15.44 -16.54
N GLU A 27 -24.44 15.19 -16.61
CA GLU A 27 -25.47 15.93 -15.86
C GLU A 27 -25.39 15.61 -14.36
N SER A 28 -25.04 14.37 -14.03
CA SER A 28 -25.04 13.87 -12.66
C SER A 28 -23.65 13.87 -12.01
N ALA A 29 -22.59 14.10 -12.80
CA ALA A 29 -21.20 14.11 -12.37
C ALA A 29 -20.93 15.16 -11.28
N ARG A 30 -21.56 16.34 -11.36
CA ARG A 30 -21.39 17.39 -10.36
C ARG A 30 -22.03 16.96 -9.05
N GLY A 31 -21.21 16.83 -8.01
CA GLY A 31 -21.69 16.43 -6.68
C GLY A 31 -22.03 14.94 -6.55
N ALA A 32 -21.75 14.10 -7.56
CA ALA A 32 -21.97 12.65 -7.50
C ALA A 32 -21.36 12.02 -6.24
N ILE A 33 -20.09 12.33 -5.95
CA ILE A 33 -19.37 11.81 -4.77
C ILE A 33 -20.10 12.20 -3.49
N LYS A 34 -20.54 13.45 -3.35
CA LYS A 34 -21.25 13.90 -2.15
C LYS A 34 -22.58 13.17 -1.98
N ARG A 35 -23.38 13.06 -3.05
CA ARG A 35 -24.67 12.36 -3.02
C ARG A 35 -24.51 10.88 -2.63
N VAL A 36 -23.53 10.19 -3.21
CA VAL A 36 -23.26 8.78 -2.89
C VAL A 36 -22.74 8.62 -1.47
N ALA A 37 -21.88 9.53 -1.01
CA ALA A 37 -21.37 9.53 0.36
C ALA A 37 -22.52 9.71 1.38
N ASP A 38 -23.41 10.68 1.14
CA ASP A 38 -24.58 10.93 1.97
C ASP A 38 -25.53 9.72 1.99
N GLN A 39 -25.77 9.09 0.83
CA GLN A 39 -26.62 7.91 0.70
C GLN A 39 -26.09 6.68 1.45
N LEU A 40 -24.76 6.53 1.55
CA LEU A 40 -24.12 5.37 2.17
C LEU A 40 -23.61 5.65 3.59
N GLY A 41 -23.82 6.86 4.12
CA GLY A 41 -23.33 7.26 5.45
C GLY A 41 -21.80 7.30 5.55
N VAL A 42 -21.11 7.53 4.44
CA VAL A 42 -19.65 7.61 4.36
C VAL A 42 -19.22 9.07 4.35
N HIS A 43 -18.08 9.39 4.96
CA HIS A 43 -17.53 10.75 4.87
C HIS A 43 -17.19 11.10 3.41
N PRO A 44 -17.65 12.24 2.85
CA PRO A 44 -17.43 12.58 1.44
C PRO A 44 -15.97 12.59 1.00
N GLU A 45 -15.07 13.07 1.87
CA GLU A 45 -13.63 13.08 1.58
C GLU A 45 -13.01 11.68 1.56
N ALA A 46 -13.55 10.74 2.35
CA ALA A 46 -13.09 9.35 2.32
C ALA A 46 -13.45 8.71 0.97
N LEU A 47 -14.69 8.89 0.52
CA LEU A 47 -15.13 8.41 -0.79
C LEU A 47 -14.34 9.07 -1.93
N ARG A 48 -14.03 10.36 -1.82
CA ARG A 48 -13.20 11.06 -2.81
C ARG A 48 -11.81 10.44 -2.95
N ASN A 49 -11.19 10.09 -1.83
CA ASN A 49 -9.88 9.44 -1.83
C ASN A 49 -9.93 8.04 -2.45
N TRP A 50 -10.97 7.24 -2.15
CA TRP A 50 -11.14 5.92 -2.75
C TRP A 50 -11.36 5.98 -4.26
N VAL A 51 -12.18 6.92 -4.72
CA VAL A 51 -12.41 7.15 -6.15
C VAL A 51 -11.11 7.59 -6.84
N ARG A 52 -10.33 8.48 -6.21
CA ARG A 52 -9.01 8.86 -6.75
C ARG A 52 -8.07 7.66 -6.83
N GLN A 53 -8.03 6.80 -5.82
CA GLN A 53 -7.17 5.61 -5.85
C GLN A 53 -7.64 4.64 -6.94
N ALA A 54 -8.94 4.43 -7.11
CA ALA A 54 -9.47 3.59 -8.18
C ALA A 54 -9.20 4.17 -9.59
N GLU A 55 -9.19 5.49 -9.75
CA GLU A 55 -8.74 6.14 -11.00
C GLU A 55 -7.25 5.90 -11.28
N ILE A 56 -6.41 5.87 -10.24
CA ILE A 56 -4.97 5.57 -10.36
C ILE A 56 -4.77 4.10 -10.71
N ASP A 57 -5.42 3.20 -9.97
CA ASP A 57 -5.36 1.75 -10.19
C ASP A 57 -5.90 1.37 -11.58
N GLY A 58 -6.88 2.12 -12.09
CA GLY A 58 -7.43 1.96 -13.44
C GLY A 58 -6.66 2.70 -14.55
N GLY A 59 -5.55 3.38 -14.24
CA GLY A 59 -4.72 4.10 -15.22
C GLY A 59 -5.33 5.38 -15.79
N VAL A 60 -6.45 5.85 -15.25
CA VAL A 60 -7.12 7.11 -15.66
C VAL A 60 -6.32 8.31 -15.18
N ARG A 61 -5.60 8.16 -14.06
CA ARG A 61 -4.82 9.22 -13.42
C ARG A 61 -3.41 8.71 -13.11
N PRO A 62 -2.35 9.52 -13.29
CA PRO A 62 -1.02 9.15 -12.81
C PRO A 62 -0.97 9.08 -11.28
N GLY A 63 -0.27 8.07 -10.77
CA GLY A 63 -0.05 7.84 -9.34
C GLY A 63 0.50 6.44 -9.09
N THR A 64 0.82 6.14 -7.83
CA THR A 64 1.21 4.78 -7.41
C THR A 64 -0.04 3.92 -7.27
N THR A 65 -0.09 2.81 -8.00
CA THR A 65 -1.19 1.87 -7.87
C THR A 65 -1.14 1.16 -6.52
N THR A 66 -2.28 0.64 -6.09
CA THR A 66 -2.36 -0.16 -4.86
C THR A 66 -1.44 -1.39 -4.94
N ASP A 67 -1.33 -2.00 -6.13
CA ASP A 67 -0.45 -3.16 -6.37
C ASP A 67 1.03 -2.77 -6.27
N ASP A 68 1.43 -1.67 -6.92
CA ASP A 68 2.80 -1.16 -6.83
C ASP A 68 3.18 -0.83 -5.39
N ALA A 69 2.26 -0.22 -4.63
CA ALA A 69 2.48 0.11 -3.22
C ALA A 69 2.67 -1.15 -2.36
N GLN A 70 1.89 -2.21 -2.60
CA GLN A 70 2.04 -3.50 -1.92
C GLN A 70 3.39 -4.14 -2.25
N ARG A 71 3.73 -4.21 -3.54
CA ARG A 71 5.01 -4.77 -4.00
C ARG A 71 6.21 -4.01 -3.44
N LEU A 72 6.15 -2.68 -3.40
CA LEU A 72 7.20 -1.86 -2.79
C LEU A 72 7.37 -2.20 -1.30
N ALA A 73 6.28 -2.33 -0.55
CA ALA A 73 6.34 -2.66 0.87
C ALA A 73 6.93 -4.06 1.12
N GLU A 74 6.60 -5.03 0.27
CA GLU A 74 7.18 -6.38 0.30
C GLU A 74 8.67 -6.37 0.01
N LEU A 75 9.08 -5.69 -1.06
CA LEU A 75 10.49 -5.55 -1.43
C LEU A 75 11.29 -4.83 -0.35
N GLU A 76 10.76 -3.77 0.24
CA GLU A 76 11.42 -3.09 1.35
C GLU A 76 11.60 -4.01 2.56
N ARG A 77 10.62 -4.89 2.83
CA ARG A 77 10.73 -5.88 3.89
C ARG A 77 11.83 -6.90 3.58
N GLU A 78 11.84 -7.44 2.37
CA GLU A 78 12.85 -8.39 1.93
C GLU A 78 14.26 -7.78 2.00
N VAL A 79 14.43 -6.54 1.53
CA VAL A 79 15.70 -5.81 1.62
C VAL A 79 16.15 -5.64 3.07
N ARG A 80 15.23 -5.34 4.00
CA ARG A 80 15.57 -5.25 5.44
C ARG A 80 16.04 -6.60 5.99
N GLU A 81 15.34 -7.69 5.64
CA GLU A 81 15.67 -9.04 6.09
C GLU A 81 17.02 -9.50 5.51
N LEU A 82 17.26 -9.27 4.22
CA LEU A 82 18.53 -9.57 3.55
C LEU A 82 19.69 -8.78 4.16
N ARG A 83 19.51 -7.48 4.42
CA ARG A 83 20.54 -6.66 5.08
C ARG A 83 20.87 -7.21 6.46
N ARG A 84 19.86 -7.58 7.25
CA ARG A 84 20.08 -8.19 8.57
C ARG A 84 20.85 -9.51 8.47
N ALA A 85 20.47 -10.39 7.55
CA ALA A 85 21.17 -11.66 7.33
C ALA A 85 22.63 -11.43 6.92
N ASN A 86 22.87 -10.47 6.03
CA ASN A 86 24.21 -10.13 5.56
C ASN A 86 25.11 -9.63 6.71
N GLU A 87 24.59 -8.78 7.61
CA GLU A 87 25.33 -8.30 8.77
C GLU A 87 25.69 -9.43 9.75
N ILE A 88 24.78 -10.40 9.96
CA ILE A 88 25.08 -11.60 10.75
C ILE A 88 26.23 -12.38 10.11
N LEU A 89 26.15 -12.65 8.81
CA LEU A 89 27.17 -13.40 8.08
C LEU A 89 28.54 -12.71 8.12
N LYS A 90 28.60 -11.38 7.92
CA LYS A 90 29.84 -10.61 8.04
C LYS A 90 30.43 -10.71 9.44
N THR A 91 29.59 -10.59 10.46
CA THR A 91 30.02 -10.68 11.86
C THR A 91 30.59 -12.08 12.16
N SER A 92 29.91 -13.13 11.71
CA SER A 92 30.41 -14.51 11.85
C SER A 92 31.72 -14.72 11.10
N ALA A 93 31.84 -14.24 9.87
CA ALA A 93 33.07 -14.35 9.08
C ALA A 93 34.26 -13.65 9.77
N ALA A 94 34.05 -12.45 10.31
CA ALA A 94 35.06 -11.73 11.07
C ALA A 94 35.49 -12.50 12.34
N PHE A 95 34.53 -13.07 13.07
CA PHE A 95 34.82 -13.91 14.24
C PHE A 95 35.66 -15.14 13.89
N PHE A 96 35.30 -15.86 12.82
CA PHE A 96 36.06 -17.04 12.38
C PHE A 96 37.45 -16.69 11.86
N ALA A 97 37.60 -15.58 11.13
CA ALA A 97 38.89 -15.10 10.65
C ALA A 97 39.83 -14.75 11.83
N ALA A 98 39.33 -14.09 12.86
CA ALA A 98 40.10 -13.79 14.07
C ALA A 98 40.56 -15.09 14.78
N ALA A 99 39.67 -16.06 14.94
CA ALA A 99 39.99 -17.35 15.56
C ALA A 99 40.98 -18.20 14.73
N GLU A 100 41.05 -18.02 13.40
CA GLU A 100 42.06 -18.64 12.56
C GLU A 100 43.43 -17.96 12.73
N LEU A 101 43.47 -16.64 12.80
CA LEU A 101 44.70 -15.88 13.04
C LEU A 101 45.32 -16.23 14.41
N ASP A 102 44.50 -16.28 15.46
CA ASP A 102 44.96 -16.65 16.82
C ASP A 102 45.59 -18.06 16.87
N ARG A 103 45.08 -19.00 16.07
CA ARG A 103 45.64 -20.35 15.97
C ARG A 103 46.96 -20.43 15.20
N LYS A 104 47.23 -19.50 14.27
CA LYS A 104 48.48 -19.46 13.49
C LYS A 104 49.63 -18.77 14.22
N ILE A 105 49.32 -17.89 15.18
CA ILE A 105 50.32 -17.12 15.94
C ILE A 105 50.87 -17.92 17.14
N LYS A 106 50.19 -19.00 17.53
CA LYS A 106 50.54 -19.88 18.65
C LYS A 106 51.29 -21.12 18.18
#